data_AF-A0A2S9CWJ5-F1
#
_entry.id   AF-A0A2S9CWJ5-F1
#
_cell.length_a   1.000
_cell.length_b   1.000
_cell.length_c   1.000
_cell.angle_alpha   90.00
_cell.angle_beta   90.00
_cell.angle_gamma   90.00
#
_symmetry.space_group_name_H-M   'P 1'
#
loop_
_entity.id
_entity.type
_entity.pdbx_description
1 polymer ?
#
loop_
_entity_poly.entity_id
_entity_poly.type
_entity_poly.pdbx_seq_one_letter_code
_entity_poly.pdbx_strand_id
1 'polypeptide(L)'
;MDIPSNLTEFLYWVKESTEKLWSVDDENCPKGFYNARWQGLSEEEIDQVERKYEVSFTSEHREFLKILHAIDKKEIVEYEYEGELITEECIFFYNWLENEEEITAQTKYFYKGIWNDVIDVNHVWLKSWGIKPKSIDKKKQIFDEWFSKLPQLLPVRDSAYVVSNENLKWNPVIGGSGSGIVIVGWDFRTYLLYELREHLNIYTDVYDEEDERFYPELIDEVQKINNENFKYDESKDIPYLKEMILYWSSGWSSFGLSYHPENARVHPIVKTYIAEEEK
;
A
#
# COMPACT_ATOMS: atom_id res chain seq x y z
N MET A 1 -8.98 19.96 -12.03
CA MET A 1 -7.55 20.09 -11.67
C MET A 1 -6.79 19.77 -12.95
N ASP A 2 -5.46 19.77 -12.98
CA ASP A 2 -4.73 19.19 -14.11
C ASP A 2 -3.61 18.34 -13.50
N ILE A 3 -3.88 17.04 -13.35
CA ILE A 3 -2.98 16.10 -12.68
C ILE A 3 -2.04 15.51 -13.73
N PRO A 4 -0.72 15.78 -13.66
CA PRO A 4 0.20 15.35 -14.71
C PRO A 4 0.21 13.83 -14.91
N SER A 5 0.40 13.39 -16.15
CA SER A 5 0.55 11.97 -16.49
C SER A 5 2.02 11.51 -16.50
N ASN A 6 2.97 12.42 -16.71
CA ASN A 6 4.38 12.12 -16.57
C ASN A 6 4.72 11.95 -15.08
N LEU A 7 5.47 10.90 -14.72
CA LEU A 7 5.75 10.57 -13.33
C LEU A 7 6.49 11.70 -12.60
N THR A 8 7.59 12.22 -13.17
CA THR A 8 8.38 13.29 -12.54
C THR A 8 7.54 14.55 -12.34
N GLU A 9 6.80 14.98 -13.36
CA GLU A 9 5.90 16.13 -13.26
C GLU A 9 4.81 15.91 -12.20
N PHE A 10 4.26 14.70 -12.13
CA PHE A 10 3.27 14.32 -11.14
C PHE A 10 3.83 14.36 -9.72
N LEU A 11 5.05 13.86 -9.50
CA LEU A 11 5.69 13.88 -8.18
C LEU A 11 5.97 15.31 -7.70
N TYR A 12 6.41 16.20 -8.60
CA TYR A 12 6.52 17.64 -8.27
C TYR A 12 5.16 18.27 -8.01
N TRP A 13 4.13 17.92 -8.79
CA TRP A 13 2.77 18.39 -8.55
C TRP A 13 2.25 17.95 -7.17
N VAL A 14 2.52 16.70 -6.75
CA VAL A 14 2.21 16.21 -5.40
C VAL A 14 2.95 17.05 -4.37
N LYS A 15 4.27 17.21 -4.52
CA LYS A 15 5.11 18.01 -3.62
C LYS A 15 4.56 19.41 -3.40
N GLU A 16 4.31 20.13 -4.49
CA GLU A 16 3.81 21.51 -4.46
C GLU A 16 2.41 21.60 -3.88
N SER A 17 1.53 20.66 -4.23
CA SER A 17 0.14 20.65 -3.76
C SER A 17 0.08 20.41 -2.25
N THR A 18 0.82 19.42 -1.75
CA THR A 18 0.86 19.12 -0.32
C THR A 18 1.54 20.24 0.48
N GLU A 19 2.71 20.73 0.03
CA GLU A 19 3.43 21.79 0.76
C GLU A 19 2.64 23.11 0.77
N LYS A 20 1.87 23.40 -0.28
CA LYS A 20 0.94 24.53 -0.31
C LYS A 20 -0.17 24.36 0.72
N LEU A 21 -0.78 23.18 0.80
CA LEU A 21 -1.83 22.88 1.77
C LEU A 21 -1.30 22.97 3.21
N TRP A 22 -0.08 22.50 3.44
CA TRP A 22 0.62 22.54 4.72
C TRP A 22 1.13 23.92 5.12
N SER A 23 1.15 24.89 4.21
CA SER A 23 1.66 26.25 4.48
C SER A 23 0.69 27.15 5.25
N VAL A 24 -0.56 26.71 5.42
CA VAL A 24 -1.61 27.46 6.12
C VAL A 24 -2.04 26.68 7.35
N ASP A 25 -1.97 27.30 8.52
CA ASP A 25 -2.41 26.70 9.80
C ASP A 25 -3.93 26.87 9.93
N ASP A 26 -4.69 26.08 9.17
CA ASP A 26 -6.15 26.04 9.22
C ASP A 26 -6.69 24.60 9.29
N GLU A 27 -8.02 24.46 9.36
CA GLU A 27 -8.71 23.18 9.53
C GLU A 27 -8.44 22.18 8.39
N ASN A 28 -7.97 22.63 7.22
CA ASN A 28 -7.61 21.77 6.10
C ASN A 28 -6.18 21.23 6.18
N CYS A 29 -5.32 21.80 7.04
CA CYS A 29 -3.98 21.29 7.24
C CYS A 29 -4.02 20.11 8.22
N PRO A 30 -3.61 18.89 7.82
CA PRO A 30 -3.55 17.76 8.72
C PRO A 30 -2.66 18.03 9.93
N LYS A 31 -3.03 17.48 11.09
CA LYS A 31 -2.33 17.71 12.36
C LYS A 31 -0.88 17.24 12.27
N GLY A 32 0.04 18.09 12.71
CA GLY A 32 1.49 17.83 12.65
C GLY A 32 2.15 18.23 11.33
N PHE A 33 1.39 18.66 10.32
CA PHE A 33 1.94 19.00 9.00
C PHE A 33 2.16 20.48 8.76
N TYR A 34 1.78 21.38 9.68
CA TYR A 34 1.98 22.82 9.45
C TYR A 34 3.47 23.13 9.17
N ASN A 35 3.74 23.74 8.01
CA ASN A 35 5.06 23.99 7.43
C ASN A 35 5.93 22.74 7.17
N ALA A 36 5.34 21.55 7.07
CA ALA A 36 6.06 20.35 6.64
C ALA A 36 6.60 20.52 5.22
N ARG A 37 7.73 19.88 4.93
CA ARG A 37 8.38 19.89 3.62
C ARG A 37 8.91 18.52 3.25
N TRP A 38 8.86 18.21 1.97
CA TRP A 38 9.44 16.99 1.43
C TRP A 38 10.95 17.10 1.32
N GLN A 39 11.63 16.09 1.85
CA GLN A 39 13.05 15.85 1.76
C GLN A 39 13.28 14.70 0.78
N GLY A 40 13.95 15.00 -0.32
CA GLY A 40 14.33 14.03 -1.34
C GLY A 40 15.77 13.56 -1.15
N LEU A 41 16.08 12.39 -1.70
CA LEU A 41 17.43 11.83 -1.71
C LEU A 41 18.21 12.21 -2.98
N SER A 42 19.51 12.39 -2.84
CA SER A 42 20.45 12.38 -3.96
C SER A 42 20.61 10.97 -4.54
N GLU A 43 21.12 10.87 -5.78
CA GLU A 43 21.46 9.58 -6.39
C GLU A 43 22.48 8.81 -5.56
N GLU A 44 23.47 9.51 -5.01
CA GLU A 44 24.51 8.90 -4.17
C GLU A 44 23.94 8.33 -2.87
N GLU A 45 22.94 8.98 -2.27
CA GLU A 45 22.23 8.48 -1.09
C GLU A 45 21.37 7.27 -1.42
N ILE A 46 20.64 7.30 -2.54
CA ILE A 46 19.85 6.15 -3.00
C ILE A 46 20.78 4.94 -3.23
N ASP A 47 21.91 5.14 -3.90
CA ASP A 47 22.91 4.09 -4.13
C ASP A 47 23.49 3.54 -2.82
N GLN A 48 23.65 4.38 -1.79
CA GLN A 48 24.08 3.94 -0.47
C GLN A 48 23.02 3.11 0.24
N VAL A 49 21.75 3.51 0.13
CA VAL A 49 20.60 2.76 0.68
C VAL A 49 20.50 1.39 0.02
N GLU A 50 20.56 1.31 -1.32
CA GLU A 50 20.52 0.02 -2.05
C GLU A 50 21.61 -0.93 -1.59
N ARG A 51 22.84 -0.42 -1.40
CA ARG A 51 23.96 -1.23 -0.87
C ARG A 51 23.76 -1.63 0.60
N LYS A 52 23.25 -0.71 1.44
CA LYS A 52 23.07 -0.94 2.88
C LYS A 52 22.03 -2.02 3.15
N TYR A 53 20.90 -1.98 2.44
CA TYR A 53 19.76 -2.86 2.65
C TYR A 53 19.75 -4.07 1.70
N GLU A 54 20.73 -4.18 0.79
CA GLU A 54 20.76 -5.22 -0.26
C GLU A 54 19.45 -5.24 -1.06
N VAL A 55 18.98 -4.06 -1.45
CA VAL A 55 17.75 -3.85 -2.21
C VAL A 55 18.06 -3.24 -3.57
N SER A 56 17.11 -3.34 -4.49
CA SER A 56 17.16 -2.62 -5.77
C SER A 56 15.84 -1.89 -6.00
N PHE A 57 15.91 -0.57 -6.13
CA PHE A 57 14.75 0.26 -6.42
C PHE A 57 14.49 0.26 -7.93
N THR A 58 13.22 0.18 -8.33
CA THR A 58 12.84 0.42 -9.73
C THR A 58 13.11 1.87 -10.11
N SER A 59 13.19 2.18 -11.41
CA SER A 59 13.39 3.55 -11.89
C SER A 59 12.34 4.53 -11.33
N GLU A 60 11.08 4.10 -11.26
CA GLU A 60 9.99 4.89 -10.71
C GLU A 60 10.13 5.12 -9.20
N HIS A 61 10.57 4.10 -8.46
CA HIS A 61 10.80 4.23 -7.03
C HIS A 61 12.00 5.15 -6.74
N ARG A 62 13.09 5.06 -7.52
CA ARG A 62 14.20 6.03 -7.42
C ARG A 62 13.73 7.45 -7.65
N GLU A 63 12.86 7.68 -8.65
CA GLU A 63 12.30 9.00 -8.93
C GLU A 63 11.42 9.51 -7.77
N PHE A 64 10.59 8.64 -7.18
CA PHE A 64 9.85 8.94 -5.96
C PHE A 64 10.79 9.37 -4.83
N LEU A 65 11.85 8.61 -4.55
CA LEU A 65 12.79 8.90 -3.47
C LEU A 65 13.53 10.24 -3.67
N LYS A 66 13.80 10.66 -4.90
CA LYS A 66 14.43 11.96 -5.16
C LYS A 66 13.55 13.15 -4.81
N ILE A 67 12.23 12.99 -4.80
CA ILE A 67 11.29 14.12 -4.74
C ILE A 67 10.49 14.09 -3.43
N LEU A 68 9.99 12.91 -3.04
CA LEU A 68 8.99 12.68 -1.99
C LEU A 68 9.42 11.60 -0.97
N HIS A 69 10.73 11.40 -0.76
CA HIS A 69 11.23 10.31 0.10
C HIS A 69 10.69 10.34 1.53
N ALA A 70 10.80 11.48 2.20
CA ALA A 70 10.31 11.68 3.56
C ALA A 70 9.92 13.15 3.77
N ILE A 71 9.30 13.45 4.91
CA ILE A 71 9.04 14.83 5.33
C ILE A 71 9.84 15.17 6.59
N ASP A 72 10.06 16.47 6.82
CA ASP A 72 10.78 16.99 7.98
C ASP A 72 9.94 17.04 9.29
N LYS A 73 8.77 16.40 9.30
CA LYS A 73 7.83 16.33 10.42
C LYS A 73 7.37 14.90 10.71
N LYS A 74 6.80 14.70 11.89
CA LYS A 74 6.03 13.50 12.22
C LYS A 74 4.55 13.78 12.00
N GLU A 75 3.83 12.76 11.56
CA GLU A 75 2.37 12.79 11.54
C GLU A 75 1.86 12.70 12.97
N ILE A 76 0.81 13.45 13.31
CA ILE A 76 0.14 13.32 14.59
C ILE A 76 -1.18 12.59 14.36
N VAL A 77 -1.29 11.37 14.90
CA VAL A 77 -2.51 10.57 14.85
C VAL A 77 -3.20 10.67 16.20
N GLU A 78 -4.51 10.95 16.18
CA GLU A 78 -5.35 10.96 17.36
C GLU A 78 -6.45 9.92 17.24
N TYR A 79 -6.62 9.10 18.28
CA TYR A 79 -7.69 8.11 18.34
C TYR A 79 -8.16 7.91 19.78
N GLU A 80 -9.41 7.48 19.94
CA GLU A 80 -9.97 7.17 21.25
C GLU A 80 -9.73 5.69 21.59
N TYR A 81 -9.15 5.43 22.76
CA TYR A 81 -8.97 4.08 23.28
C TYR A 81 -9.43 4.04 24.73
N GLU A 82 -10.38 3.15 25.04
CA GLU A 82 -10.97 3.01 26.37
C GLU A 82 -11.53 4.32 26.98
N GLY A 83 -12.01 5.24 26.13
CA GLY A 83 -12.58 6.52 26.55
C GLY A 83 -11.56 7.65 26.73
N GLU A 84 -10.28 7.40 26.45
CA GLU A 84 -9.21 8.38 26.50
C GLU A 84 -8.77 8.75 25.07
N LEU A 85 -8.61 10.05 24.82
CA LEU A 85 -7.99 10.54 23.58
C LEU A 85 -6.49 10.31 23.67
N ILE A 86 -5.98 9.42 22.82
CA ILE A 86 -4.55 9.16 22.65
C ILE A 86 -4.05 9.97 21.46
N THR A 87 -2.88 10.58 21.62
CA THR A 87 -2.16 11.30 20.58
C THR A 87 -0.79 10.68 20.40
N GLU A 88 -0.48 10.23 19.19
CA GLU A 88 0.80 9.58 18.87
C GLU A 88 1.49 10.29 17.70
N GLU A 89 2.82 10.36 17.77
CA GLU A 89 3.65 10.79 16.63
C GLU A 89 4.06 9.57 15.81
N CYS A 90 3.68 9.58 14.53
CA CYS A 90 3.91 8.49 13.59
C CYS A 90 4.87 8.92 12.47
N ILE A 91 5.58 7.95 11.90
CA ILE A 91 6.34 8.14 10.66
C ILE A 91 5.35 8.26 9.52
N PHE A 92 5.41 9.35 8.76
CA PHE A 92 4.58 9.50 7.58
C PHE A 92 5.11 8.60 6.44
N PHE A 93 6.25 8.92 5.83
CA PHE A 93 6.96 8.03 4.92
C PHE A 93 8.29 7.61 5.55
N TYR A 94 8.72 6.36 5.33
CA TYR A 94 9.97 5.87 5.90
C TYR A 94 11.17 6.63 5.34
N ASN A 95 11.86 7.34 6.22
CA ASN A 95 13.16 7.90 5.91
C ASN A 95 14.21 6.77 5.92
N TRP A 96 14.53 6.24 4.74
CA TRP A 96 15.59 5.26 4.49
C TRP A 96 16.99 5.60 5.07
N LEU A 97 17.26 6.85 5.44
CA LEU A 97 18.51 7.22 6.11
C LEU A 97 18.42 7.12 7.64
N GLU A 98 17.21 7.21 8.22
CA GLU A 98 17.00 7.39 9.66
C GLU A 98 16.13 6.31 10.32
N ASN A 99 15.27 5.62 9.57
CA ASN A 99 14.25 4.68 10.10
C ASN A 99 14.63 3.22 9.89
N GLU A 100 15.89 2.88 10.20
CA GLU A 100 16.42 1.52 9.98
C GLU A 100 15.66 0.46 10.77
N GLU A 101 15.28 0.75 12.02
CA GLU A 101 14.56 -0.19 12.87
C GLU A 101 13.18 -0.50 12.30
N GLU A 102 12.43 0.52 11.87
CA GLU A 102 11.09 0.37 11.32
C GLU A 102 11.08 -0.31 9.96
N ILE A 103 12.00 0.05 9.06
CA ILE A 103 12.15 -0.60 7.75
C ILE A 103 12.49 -2.08 7.92
N THR A 104 13.41 -2.40 8.84
CA THR A 104 13.78 -3.79 9.15
C THR A 104 12.61 -4.54 9.78
N ALA A 105 11.86 -3.90 10.68
CA ALA A 105 10.69 -4.48 11.31
C ALA A 105 9.61 -4.81 10.28
N GLN A 106 9.30 -3.89 9.35
CA GLN A 106 8.28 -4.10 8.33
C GLN A 106 8.64 -5.22 7.35
N THR A 107 9.91 -5.27 6.93
CA THR A 107 10.40 -6.36 6.08
C THR A 107 10.17 -7.73 6.73
N LYS A 108 10.37 -7.84 8.05
CA LYS A 108 10.11 -9.07 8.83
C LYS A 108 8.64 -9.29 9.11
N TYR A 109 7.87 -8.21 9.28
CA TYR A 109 6.44 -8.26 9.60
C TYR A 109 5.66 -8.98 8.51
N PHE A 110 5.91 -8.68 7.24
CA PHE A 110 5.20 -9.31 6.13
C PHE A 110 5.37 -10.83 6.10
N TYR A 111 6.62 -11.31 6.21
CA TYR A 111 6.94 -12.74 6.32
C TYR A 111 6.21 -13.39 7.51
N LYS A 112 6.34 -12.77 8.69
CA LYS A 112 5.78 -13.32 9.94
C LYS A 112 4.25 -13.33 9.89
N GLY A 113 3.64 -12.30 9.32
CA GLY A 113 2.20 -12.17 9.18
C GLY A 113 1.62 -13.30 8.33
N ILE A 114 2.16 -13.53 7.13
CA ILE A 114 1.68 -14.62 6.27
C ILE A 114 1.96 -15.97 6.94
N TRP A 115 3.14 -16.16 7.53
CA TRP A 115 3.45 -17.42 8.21
C TRP A 115 2.47 -17.72 9.35
N ASN A 116 2.14 -16.72 10.17
CA ASN A 116 1.14 -16.85 11.21
C ASN A 116 -0.20 -17.28 10.62
N ASP A 117 -0.63 -16.68 9.50
CA ASP A 117 -1.87 -17.06 8.83
C ASP A 117 -1.87 -18.50 8.29
N VAL A 118 -0.71 -19.06 7.96
CA VAL A 118 -0.57 -20.47 7.56
C VAL A 118 -0.79 -21.42 8.74
N ILE A 119 -0.27 -21.08 9.93
CA ILE A 119 -0.27 -21.99 11.10
C ILE A 119 -1.41 -21.74 12.09
N ASP A 120 -1.97 -20.55 12.13
CA ASP A 120 -3.00 -20.13 13.07
C ASP A 120 -4.42 -20.27 12.49
N VAL A 121 -5.42 -19.61 13.07
CA VAL A 121 -6.86 -19.68 12.73
C VAL A 121 -7.18 -19.49 11.25
N ASN A 122 -6.34 -18.76 10.52
CA ASN A 122 -6.55 -18.49 9.10
C ASN A 122 -6.21 -19.69 8.21
N HIS A 123 -5.39 -20.63 8.69
CA HIS A 123 -5.07 -21.89 7.99
C HIS A 123 -4.80 -21.71 6.49
N VAL A 124 -4.13 -20.62 6.10
CA VAL A 124 -3.89 -20.27 4.70
C VAL A 124 -3.06 -21.35 4.05
N TRP A 125 -3.53 -21.83 2.90
CA TRP A 125 -2.82 -22.80 2.11
C TRP A 125 -3.18 -22.63 0.65
N LEU A 126 -2.21 -22.17 -0.15
CA LEU A 126 -2.43 -21.88 -1.56
C LEU A 126 -2.66 -23.17 -2.35
N LYS A 127 -3.40 -23.08 -3.45
CA LYS A 127 -3.65 -24.23 -4.34
C LYS A 127 -2.35 -24.71 -4.97
N SER A 128 -1.45 -23.79 -5.33
CA SER A 128 -0.12 -24.12 -5.87
C SER A 128 0.78 -24.86 -4.89
N TRP A 129 0.50 -24.82 -3.59
CA TRP A 129 1.27 -25.53 -2.56
C TRP A 129 0.89 -27.01 -2.45
N GLY A 130 -0.18 -27.44 -3.12
CA GLY A 130 -0.64 -28.83 -3.13
C GLY A 130 -1.39 -29.23 -1.85
N ILE A 131 -1.33 -30.51 -1.48
CA ILE A 131 -1.99 -31.05 -0.28
C ILE A 131 -1.31 -30.47 0.96
N LYS A 132 -2.10 -29.96 1.91
CA LYS A 132 -1.60 -29.37 3.16
C LYS A 132 -1.02 -30.45 4.07
N PRO A 133 0.30 -30.41 4.37
CA PRO A 133 0.93 -31.39 5.22
C PRO A 133 0.44 -31.30 6.67
N LYS A 134 0.51 -32.39 7.43
CA LYS A 134 0.30 -32.33 8.89
C LYS A 134 1.49 -31.72 9.63
N SER A 135 2.70 -32.01 9.17
CA SER A 135 3.94 -31.55 9.82
C SER A 135 4.14 -30.05 9.65
N ILE A 136 4.36 -29.34 10.76
CA ILE A 136 4.66 -27.91 10.75
C ILE A 136 5.97 -27.60 10.03
N ASP A 137 6.98 -28.45 10.17
CA ASP A 137 8.27 -28.29 9.48
C ASP A 137 8.10 -28.40 7.96
N LYS A 138 7.23 -29.29 7.51
CA LYS A 138 6.95 -29.45 6.08
C LYS A 138 6.14 -28.27 5.53
N LYS A 139 5.17 -27.75 6.30
CA LYS A 139 4.46 -26.50 5.96
C LYS A 139 5.44 -25.35 5.83
N LYS A 140 6.35 -25.22 6.81
CA LYS A 140 7.36 -24.17 6.84
C LYS A 140 8.30 -24.26 5.65
N GLN A 141 8.76 -25.45 5.29
CA GLN A 141 9.60 -25.66 4.11
C GLN A 141 8.92 -25.17 2.82
N ILE A 142 7.65 -25.53 2.61
CA ILE A 142 6.89 -25.13 1.41
C ILE A 142 6.66 -23.62 1.40
N PHE A 143 6.30 -23.04 2.56
CA PHE A 143 6.13 -21.61 2.72
C PHE A 143 7.42 -20.84 2.45
N ASP A 144 8.55 -21.26 3.04
CA ASP A 144 9.85 -20.61 2.86
C ASP A 144 10.30 -20.70 1.39
N GLU A 145 10.07 -21.84 0.73
CA GLU A 145 10.36 -21.98 -0.70
C GLU A 145 9.50 -21.03 -1.56
N TRP A 146 8.20 -20.91 -1.26
CA TRP A 146 7.31 -19.98 -1.96
C TRP A 146 7.70 -18.52 -1.68
N PHE A 147 7.96 -18.16 -0.42
CA PHE A 147 8.29 -16.79 -0.03
C PHE A 147 9.60 -16.33 -0.68
N SER A 148 10.58 -17.22 -0.83
CA SER A 148 11.85 -16.92 -1.50
C SER A 148 11.72 -16.58 -3.00
N LYS A 149 10.57 -16.91 -3.61
CA LYS A 149 10.26 -16.61 -5.02
C LYS A 149 9.52 -15.29 -5.19
N LEU A 150 9.09 -14.65 -4.10
CA LEU A 150 8.40 -13.37 -4.17
C LEU A 150 9.35 -12.27 -4.66
N PRO A 151 8.85 -11.29 -5.42
CA PRO A 151 9.58 -10.06 -5.66
C PRO A 151 9.91 -9.36 -4.35
N GLN A 152 10.97 -8.54 -4.35
CA GLN A 152 11.34 -7.79 -3.15
C GLN A 152 10.25 -6.76 -2.85
N LEU A 153 9.79 -6.74 -1.60
CA LEU A 153 8.76 -5.82 -1.12
C LEU A 153 9.44 -4.70 -0.35
N LEU A 154 9.37 -3.48 -0.89
CA LEU A 154 10.08 -2.33 -0.36
C LEU A 154 9.11 -1.46 0.44
N PRO A 155 9.27 -1.35 1.78
CA PRO A 155 8.37 -0.55 2.60
C PRO A 155 8.38 0.92 2.17
N VAL A 156 7.21 1.55 2.17
CA VAL A 156 7.05 2.98 1.84
C VAL A 156 6.49 3.77 3.03
N ARG A 157 5.32 3.33 3.50
CA ARG A 157 4.60 3.88 4.66
C ARG A 157 3.75 2.77 5.26
N ASP A 158 3.69 2.69 6.58
CA ASP A 158 2.87 1.71 7.30
C ASP A 158 2.98 0.29 6.71
N SER A 159 1.86 -0.27 6.28
CA SER A 159 1.75 -1.60 5.68
C SER A 159 1.78 -1.56 4.14
N ALA A 160 2.24 -0.46 3.53
CA ALA A 160 2.37 -0.29 2.09
C ALA A 160 3.79 -0.66 1.60
N TYR A 161 3.86 -1.47 0.55
CA TYR A 161 5.09 -1.96 -0.04
C TYR A 161 5.08 -1.80 -1.56
N VAL A 162 6.15 -1.24 -2.12
CA VAL A 162 6.38 -1.29 -3.58
C VAL A 162 6.86 -2.68 -3.94
N VAL A 163 6.24 -3.28 -4.94
CA VAL A 163 6.69 -4.55 -5.50
C VAL A 163 7.85 -4.29 -6.47
N SER A 164 9.07 -4.56 -6.03
CA SER A 164 10.26 -4.35 -6.86
C SER A 164 10.55 -5.56 -7.74
N ASN A 165 10.24 -5.43 -9.03
CA ASN A 165 10.60 -6.41 -10.05
C ASN A 165 10.61 -5.75 -11.44
N GLU A 166 11.80 -5.66 -12.05
CA GLU A 166 12.00 -5.04 -13.36
C GLU A 166 11.26 -5.74 -14.52
N ASN A 167 10.80 -6.98 -14.32
CA ASN A 167 10.05 -7.72 -15.34
C ASN A 167 8.55 -7.42 -15.32
N LEU A 168 8.06 -6.66 -14.33
CA LEU A 168 6.67 -6.25 -14.31
C LEU A 168 6.44 -5.09 -15.27
N LYS A 169 5.33 -5.15 -16.00
CA LYS A 169 4.86 -4.00 -16.81
C LYS A 169 4.38 -2.85 -15.93
N TRP A 170 3.88 -3.17 -14.74
CA TRP A 170 3.33 -2.26 -13.76
C TRP A 170 4.19 -2.31 -12.49
N ASN A 171 4.29 -1.21 -11.75
CA ASN A 171 5.00 -1.16 -10.47
C ASN A 171 4.00 -1.02 -9.34
N PRO A 172 3.27 -2.09 -8.97
CA PRO A 172 2.20 -2.00 -8.01
C PRO A 172 2.73 -1.72 -6.61
N VAL A 173 1.94 -0.94 -5.88
CA VAL A 173 2.08 -0.78 -4.44
C VAL A 173 0.97 -1.59 -3.79
N ILE A 174 1.36 -2.45 -2.84
CA ILE A 174 0.43 -3.32 -2.11
C ILE A 174 0.30 -2.85 -0.67
N GLY A 175 -0.91 -2.93 -0.13
CA GLY A 175 -1.17 -2.87 1.32
C GLY A 175 -1.32 -4.30 1.84
N GLY A 176 -0.58 -4.67 2.90
CA GLY A 176 -0.57 -6.05 3.39
C GLY A 176 -0.62 -6.17 4.90
N SER A 177 -1.59 -6.92 5.42
CA SER A 177 -1.61 -7.41 6.80
C SER A 177 -1.79 -8.92 6.81
N GLY A 178 -0.71 -9.63 7.12
CA GLY A 178 -0.64 -11.07 6.96
C GLY A 178 -0.87 -11.48 5.50
N SER A 179 -1.75 -12.45 5.29
CA SER A 179 -2.20 -12.93 3.98
C SER A 179 -3.27 -12.03 3.34
N GLY A 180 -3.85 -11.08 4.09
CA GLY A 180 -4.76 -10.07 3.57
C GLY A 180 -4.00 -9.00 2.82
N ILE A 181 -3.88 -9.17 1.50
CA ILE A 181 -3.12 -8.27 0.63
C ILE A 181 -4.07 -7.64 -0.39
N VAL A 182 -3.96 -6.33 -0.57
CA VAL A 182 -4.67 -5.57 -1.60
C VAL A 182 -3.67 -4.72 -2.37
N ILE A 183 -4.02 -4.39 -3.62
CA ILE A 183 -3.25 -3.42 -4.41
C ILE A 183 -3.84 -2.05 -4.13
N VAL A 184 -3.03 -1.15 -3.60
CA VAL A 184 -3.42 0.24 -3.30
C VAL A 184 -3.18 1.16 -4.50
N GLY A 185 -2.33 0.74 -5.45
CA GLY A 185 -2.20 1.34 -6.78
C GLY A 185 -1.39 0.43 -7.71
N TRP A 186 -1.70 0.38 -9.01
CA TRP A 186 -0.86 -0.35 -9.97
C TRP A 186 0.38 0.43 -10.43
N ASP A 187 0.48 1.69 -10.03
CA ASP A 187 1.62 2.57 -10.23
C ASP A 187 1.73 3.57 -9.07
N PHE A 188 2.85 4.30 -9.00
CA PHE A 188 3.03 5.37 -8.01
C PHE A 188 1.96 6.46 -8.10
N ARG A 189 1.43 6.73 -9.29
CA ARG A 189 0.45 7.81 -9.50
C ARG A 189 -0.83 7.53 -8.73
N THR A 190 -1.39 6.34 -8.91
CA THR A 190 -2.62 5.91 -8.22
C THR A 190 -2.39 5.63 -6.75
N TYR A 191 -1.24 5.05 -6.40
CA TYR A 191 -0.87 4.88 -5.00
C TYR A 191 -0.83 6.23 -4.26
N LEU A 192 -0.12 7.23 -4.79
CA LEU A 192 0.01 8.53 -4.11
C LEU A 192 -1.30 9.32 -4.07
N LEU A 193 -2.14 9.23 -5.12
CA LEU A 193 -3.48 9.82 -5.09
C LEU A 193 -4.37 9.19 -4.00
N TYR A 194 -4.22 7.88 -3.75
CA TYR A 194 -4.93 7.20 -2.66
C TYR A 194 -4.32 7.54 -1.29
N GLU A 195 -3.01 7.46 -1.16
CA GLU A 195 -2.28 7.59 0.11
C GLU A 195 -2.35 9.03 0.65
N LEU A 196 -2.19 10.02 -0.23
CA LEU A 196 -2.15 11.43 0.11
C LEU A 196 -3.49 12.15 -0.11
N ARG A 197 -4.60 11.41 -0.21
CA ARG A 197 -5.92 11.98 -0.52
C ARG A 197 -6.35 13.11 0.42
N GLU A 198 -6.02 13.00 1.70
CA GLU A 198 -6.28 14.03 2.73
C GLU A 198 -5.30 15.22 2.68
N HIS A 199 -4.26 15.14 1.84
CA HIS A 199 -3.20 16.15 1.72
C HIS A 199 -3.20 16.85 0.35
N LEU A 200 -4.04 16.41 -0.59
CA LEU A 200 -4.04 16.89 -1.99
C LEU A 200 -5.25 17.74 -2.38
N ASN A 201 -6.21 17.94 -1.48
CA ASN A 201 -7.46 18.66 -1.76
C ASN A 201 -8.14 18.18 -3.06
N ILE A 202 -8.28 16.84 -3.18
CA ILE A 202 -8.83 16.15 -4.35
C ILE A 202 -10.29 15.72 -4.16
N TYR A 203 -10.95 16.30 -3.16
CA TYR A 203 -12.35 16.06 -2.85
C TYR A 203 -13.21 17.27 -3.19
N THR A 204 -14.48 17.00 -3.47
CA THR A 204 -15.52 18.02 -3.57
C THR A 204 -16.73 17.57 -2.74
N ASP A 205 -17.38 18.50 -2.07
CA ASP A 205 -18.58 18.22 -1.30
C ASP A 205 -19.78 18.07 -2.25
N VAL A 206 -20.34 16.86 -2.30
CA VAL A 206 -21.55 16.53 -3.05
C VAL A 206 -22.71 16.41 -2.07
N TYR A 207 -23.80 17.11 -2.36
CA TYR A 207 -25.01 17.05 -1.53
C TYR A 207 -25.81 15.80 -1.87
N ASP A 208 -26.06 14.96 -0.87
CA ASP A 208 -26.97 13.83 -0.97
C ASP A 208 -28.37 14.24 -0.48
N GLU A 209 -29.35 14.13 -1.37
CA GLU A 209 -30.74 14.52 -1.08
C GLU A 209 -31.46 13.54 -0.14
N GLU A 210 -31.04 12.27 -0.07
CA GLU A 210 -31.67 11.26 0.79
C GLU A 210 -31.27 11.44 2.26
N ASP A 211 -30.00 11.75 2.50
CA ASP A 211 -29.42 11.95 3.83
C ASP A 211 -29.38 13.42 4.28
N GLU A 212 -29.83 14.34 3.42
CA GLU A 212 -29.85 15.80 3.62
C GLU A 212 -28.48 16.38 4.06
N ARG A 213 -27.37 15.82 3.58
CA ARG A 213 -26.01 16.21 3.99
C ARG A 213 -24.98 16.13 2.86
N PHE A 214 -23.87 16.83 3.04
CA PHE A 214 -22.73 16.77 2.12
C PHE A 214 -21.82 15.59 2.43
N TYR A 215 -21.34 14.94 1.38
CA TYR A 215 -20.31 13.91 1.44
C TYR A 215 -19.12 14.31 0.58
N PRO A 216 -17.89 14.03 1.04
CA PRO A 216 -16.71 14.22 0.22
C PRO A 216 -16.65 13.15 -0.86
N GLU A 217 -16.67 13.56 -2.12
CA GLU A 217 -16.44 12.70 -3.27
C GLU A 217 -15.15 13.09 -4.00
N LEU A 218 -14.43 12.09 -4.52
CA LEU A 218 -13.24 12.35 -5.33
C LEU A 218 -13.64 13.17 -6.57
N ILE A 219 -12.83 14.15 -6.93
CA ILE A 219 -13.04 14.87 -8.20
C ILE A 219 -12.99 13.90 -9.39
N ASP A 220 -13.82 14.16 -10.41
CA ASP A 220 -13.99 13.31 -11.60
C ASP A 220 -12.67 12.84 -12.22
N GLU A 221 -11.68 13.73 -12.26
CA GLU A 221 -10.36 13.46 -12.82
C GLU A 221 -9.62 12.34 -12.06
N VAL A 222 -9.61 12.39 -10.72
CA VAL A 222 -9.00 11.35 -9.88
C VAL A 222 -9.79 10.05 -9.96
N GLN A 223 -11.11 10.14 -9.93
CA GLN A 223 -11.96 8.97 -10.05
C GLN A 223 -11.72 8.25 -11.39
N LYS A 224 -11.57 9.00 -12.49
CA LYS A 224 -11.24 8.45 -13.80
C LYS A 224 -9.87 7.79 -13.81
N ILE A 225 -8.84 8.43 -13.26
CA ILE A 225 -7.48 7.86 -13.16
C ILE A 225 -7.52 6.51 -12.42
N ASN A 226 -8.20 6.46 -11.27
CA ASN A 226 -8.33 5.23 -10.48
C ASN A 226 -9.12 4.16 -11.23
N ASN A 227 -10.27 4.49 -11.82
CA ASN A 227 -11.09 3.54 -12.57
C ASN A 227 -10.34 2.92 -13.76
N GLU A 228 -9.53 3.71 -14.47
CA GLU A 228 -8.69 3.22 -15.57
C GLU A 228 -7.55 2.32 -15.04
N ASN A 229 -6.89 2.73 -13.96
CA ASN A 229 -5.79 1.98 -13.36
C ASN A 229 -6.21 0.68 -12.68
N PHE A 230 -7.45 0.55 -12.18
CA PHE A 230 -7.97 -0.69 -11.57
C PHE A 230 -8.78 -1.57 -12.54
N LYS A 231 -8.95 -1.14 -13.79
CA LYS A 231 -9.61 -1.95 -14.81
C LYS A 231 -8.84 -3.25 -15.07
N TYR A 232 -9.57 -4.34 -15.33
CA TYR A 232 -8.94 -5.62 -15.66
C TYR A 232 -8.00 -5.47 -16.86
N ASP A 233 -6.78 -5.97 -16.71
CA ASP A 233 -5.75 -6.03 -17.74
C ASP A 233 -4.96 -7.33 -17.51
N GLU A 234 -4.76 -8.14 -18.54
CA GLU A 234 -4.04 -9.41 -18.43
C GLU A 234 -2.56 -9.24 -18.04
N SER A 235 -1.99 -8.06 -18.33
CA SER A 235 -0.62 -7.70 -17.96
C SER A 235 -0.46 -7.25 -16.51
N LYS A 236 -1.58 -7.07 -15.79
CA LYS A 236 -1.58 -6.83 -14.35
C LYS A 236 -1.37 -8.15 -13.62
N ASP A 237 -0.10 -8.37 -13.31
CA ASP A 237 0.37 -9.59 -12.68
C ASP A 237 1.40 -9.27 -11.61
N ILE A 238 1.40 -10.09 -10.56
CA ILE A 238 2.43 -10.08 -9.54
C ILE A 238 2.80 -11.55 -9.32
N PRO A 239 3.83 -12.06 -10.02
CA PRO A 239 4.17 -13.49 -9.99
C PRO A 239 4.31 -14.00 -8.56
N TYR A 240 3.79 -15.21 -8.33
CA TYR A 240 3.71 -15.90 -7.02
C TYR A 240 2.80 -15.23 -5.97
N LEU A 241 2.75 -13.90 -5.92
CA LEU A 241 1.94 -13.15 -4.94
C LEU A 241 0.46 -13.06 -5.34
N LYS A 242 0.16 -13.05 -6.65
CA LYS A 242 -1.21 -12.93 -7.16
C LYS A 242 -2.15 -13.99 -6.59
N GLU A 243 -1.70 -15.23 -6.45
CA GLU A 243 -2.52 -16.29 -5.85
C GLU A 243 -2.83 -15.99 -4.38
N MET A 244 -1.88 -15.43 -3.63
CA MET A 244 -2.11 -15.00 -2.25
C MET A 244 -3.09 -13.82 -2.18
N ILE A 245 -2.96 -12.83 -3.08
CA ILE A 245 -3.88 -11.69 -3.15
C ILE A 245 -5.31 -12.19 -3.46
N LEU A 246 -5.45 -13.14 -4.39
CA LEU A 246 -6.74 -13.68 -4.80
C LEU A 246 -7.29 -14.74 -3.85
N TYR A 247 -6.49 -15.24 -2.89
CA TYR A 247 -6.94 -16.19 -1.87
C TYR A 247 -8.13 -15.64 -1.09
N TRP A 248 -8.10 -14.34 -0.80
CA TRP A 248 -9.19 -13.61 -0.17
C TRP A 248 -10.00 -12.82 -1.20
N SER A 249 -11.31 -12.76 -1.01
CA SER A 249 -12.21 -11.98 -1.90
C SER A 249 -11.87 -10.49 -1.93
N SER A 250 -11.23 -9.95 -0.89
CA SER A 250 -10.81 -8.54 -0.80
C SER A 250 -9.77 -8.15 -1.85
N GLY A 251 -8.94 -9.08 -2.33
CA GLY A 251 -7.93 -8.80 -3.35
C GLY A 251 -8.44 -8.87 -4.79
N TRP A 252 -9.71 -9.26 -5.01
CA TRP A 252 -10.25 -9.45 -6.36
C TRP A 252 -10.47 -8.13 -7.09
N SER A 253 -11.05 -7.13 -6.41
CA SER A 253 -11.27 -5.80 -6.98
C SER A 253 -9.96 -5.12 -7.39
N SER A 254 -8.85 -5.43 -6.71
CA SER A 254 -7.51 -4.99 -7.10
C SER A 254 -7.12 -5.42 -8.52
N PHE A 255 -7.71 -6.49 -9.06
CA PHE A 255 -7.52 -6.95 -10.43
C PHE A 255 -8.70 -6.59 -11.37
N GLY A 256 -9.62 -5.74 -10.93
CA GLY A 256 -10.85 -5.43 -11.69
C GLY A 256 -11.81 -6.61 -11.77
N LEU A 257 -11.70 -7.58 -10.85
CA LEU A 257 -12.60 -8.72 -10.76
C LEU A 257 -13.74 -8.41 -9.79
N SER A 258 -14.96 -8.75 -10.18
CA SER A 258 -16.15 -8.60 -9.33
C SER A 258 -16.37 -9.86 -8.48
N TYR A 259 -16.51 -9.67 -7.16
CA TYR A 259 -17.06 -10.68 -6.26
C TYR A 259 -18.36 -10.12 -5.68
N HIS A 260 -19.54 -10.65 -6.08
CA HIS A 260 -20.83 -10.14 -5.59
C HIS A 260 -21.86 -11.24 -5.31
N PRO A 261 -22.46 -11.21 -4.11
CA PRO A 261 -23.91 -11.18 -3.94
C PRO A 261 -24.41 -9.71 -3.89
N GLU A 262 -25.59 -9.45 -4.46
CA GLU A 262 -26.09 -8.10 -4.84
C GLU A 262 -26.36 -7.09 -3.71
N ASN A 263 -26.21 -7.43 -2.41
CA ASN A 263 -26.86 -6.65 -1.33
C ASN A 263 -26.01 -6.32 -0.07
N ALA A 264 -24.67 -6.32 -0.06
CA ALA A 264 -23.94 -6.03 1.20
C ALA A 264 -23.41 -4.59 1.32
N ARG A 265 -23.58 -4.02 2.52
CA ARG A 265 -23.12 -2.67 2.90
C ARG A 265 -21.64 -2.61 3.33
N VAL A 266 -21.06 -3.72 3.80
CA VAL A 266 -19.62 -3.89 4.08
C VAL A 266 -19.31 -5.38 3.88
N HIS A 267 -18.21 -5.70 3.18
CA HIS A 267 -17.82 -7.08 2.91
C HIS A 267 -16.58 -7.49 3.71
N PRO A 268 -16.66 -8.54 4.54
CA PRO A 268 -15.48 -9.06 5.23
C PRO A 268 -14.51 -9.71 4.22
N ILE A 269 -13.26 -9.86 4.64
CA ILE A 269 -12.25 -10.66 3.96
C ILE A 269 -12.70 -12.15 4.05
N VAL A 270 -13.06 -12.80 2.93
CA VAL A 270 -13.59 -14.19 2.90
C VAL A 270 -12.67 -15.12 2.12
N LYS A 271 -12.39 -16.32 2.66
CA LYS A 271 -11.58 -17.35 1.98
C LYS A 271 -12.30 -17.83 0.73
N THR A 272 -11.62 -17.80 -0.41
CA THR A 272 -12.18 -18.29 -1.68
C THR A 272 -11.77 -19.73 -2.00
N TYR A 273 -10.75 -20.25 -1.31
CA TYR A 273 -10.24 -21.61 -1.45
C TYR A 273 -10.02 -22.29 -0.09
N ILE A 274 -10.32 -23.58 -0.01
CA ILE A 274 -10.05 -24.44 1.14
C ILE A 274 -9.25 -25.64 0.63
N ALA A 275 -8.03 -25.81 1.16
CA ALA A 275 -7.14 -26.88 0.74
C ALA A 275 -7.52 -28.26 1.32
N GLU A 276 -7.23 -29.31 0.55
CA GLU A 276 -7.23 -30.68 1.07
C GLU A 276 -6.06 -30.90 2.04
N GLU A 277 -6.31 -31.64 3.12
CA GLU A 277 -5.31 -31.97 4.14
C GLU A 277 -4.88 -33.44 4.08
N GLU A 278 -3.62 -33.72 4.39
CA GLU A 278 -3.14 -35.09 4.55
C GLU A 278 -3.98 -35.86 5.58
N LYS A 279 -4.25 -37.14 5.30
CA LYS A 279 -5.05 -38.00 6.18
C LYS A 279 -4.35 -38.42 7.45
#